data_AF-A0A8V8TNM8-F1
#
_entry.id   AF-A0A8V8TNM8-F1
#
_cell.length_a   1.000
_cell.length_b   1.000
_cell.length_c   1.000
_cell.angle_alpha   90.00
_cell.angle_beta   90.00
_cell.angle_gamma   90.00
#
_symmetry.space_group_name_H-M   'P 1'
#
loop_
_entity.id
_entity.type
_entity.pdbx_description
1 polymer ?
#
loop_
_entity_poly.entity_id
_entity_poly.type
_entity_poly.pdbx_seq_one_letter_code
_entity_poly.pdbx_strand_id
1 'polypeptide(L)'
;MATPLVAGPAALRFAAAASWQVVRGRCVEHFPRVLEFLRSLRAVAPGLVRYRHHERLCMGLKAKVVVELILQGRPWAQVLKALNHHFPESGPIVRDPKATKQDLRKILEAQETFYQQVKQLSEAPVDLASKLQELEQEYGEPFLAAMEKLLFEYLCQLEKALPTPQAQQVSLGVLCY
;
A
#
# COMPACT_ATOMS: atom_id res chain seq x y z
N MET A 1 -0.09 24.82 -22.59
CA MET A 1 0.74 24.47 -21.43
C MET A 1 -0.19 24.20 -20.26
N ALA A 2 -0.56 22.94 -20.02
CA ALA A 2 -1.43 22.60 -18.90
C ALA A 2 -0.60 22.64 -17.61
N THR A 3 -0.93 23.56 -16.71
CA THR A 3 -0.46 23.51 -15.31
C THR A 3 -0.80 22.14 -14.74
N PRO A 4 0.13 21.41 -14.12
CA PRO A 4 -0.22 20.19 -13.42
C PRO A 4 -1.23 20.62 -12.35
N LEU A 5 -2.42 20.01 -12.34
CA LEU A 5 -3.38 20.21 -11.26
C LEU A 5 -2.66 19.81 -9.97
N VAL A 6 -2.12 20.82 -9.27
CA VAL A 6 -1.78 20.68 -7.86
C VAL A 6 -3.13 20.41 -7.23
N ALA A 7 -3.38 19.12 -6.97
CA ALA A 7 -4.64 18.66 -6.40
C ALA A 7 -4.87 19.47 -5.13
N GLY A 8 -5.88 20.36 -5.16
CA GLY A 8 -6.19 21.20 -4.02
C GLY A 8 -6.57 20.33 -2.80
N PRO A 9 -6.64 20.92 -1.60
CA PRO A 9 -6.96 20.20 -0.37
C PRO A 9 -8.21 19.29 -0.47
N ALA A 10 -9.22 19.71 -1.24
CA ALA A 10 -10.42 18.91 -1.51
C ALA A 10 -10.15 17.59 -2.23
N ALA A 11 -9.32 17.62 -3.28
CA ALA A 11 -8.96 16.42 -4.04
C ALA A 11 -8.14 15.43 -3.21
N LEU A 12 -7.25 15.94 -2.35
CA LEU A 12 -6.50 15.12 -1.40
C LEU A 12 -7.43 14.45 -0.38
N ARG A 13 -8.41 15.18 0.16
CA ARG A 13 -9.42 14.60 1.07
C ARG A 13 -10.29 13.55 0.41
N PHE A 14 -10.69 13.76 -0.84
CA PHE A 14 -11.45 12.78 -1.60
C PHE A 14 -10.67 11.48 -1.81
N ALA A 15 -9.41 11.59 -2.28
CA ALA A 15 -8.54 10.43 -2.45
C ALA A 15 -8.24 9.72 -1.12
N ALA A 16 -8.07 10.47 -0.02
CA ALA A 16 -7.90 9.94 1.32
C ALA A 16 -9.13 9.15 1.79
N ALA A 17 -10.34 9.70 1.61
CA ALA A 17 -11.59 9.03 1.96
C ALA A 17 -11.81 7.75 1.15
N ALA A 18 -11.58 7.80 -0.16
CA ALA A 18 -11.65 6.62 -1.02
C ALA A 18 -10.64 5.54 -0.58
N SER A 19 -9.39 5.94 -0.30
CA SER A 19 -8.35 5.02 0.17
C SER A 19 -8.69 4.39 1.52
N TRP A 20 -9.26 5.17 2.43
CA TRP A 20 -9.72 4.69 3.72
C TRP A 20 -10.81 3.63 3.56
N GLN A 21 -11.81 3.90 2.72
CA GLN A 21 -12.91 2.95 2.46
C GLN A 21 -12.40 1.65 1.84
N VAL A 22 -11.46 1.72 0.90
CA VAL A 22 -10.83 0.53 0.28
C VAL A 22 -10.14 -0.34 1.32
N VAL A 23 -9.30 0.24 2.18
CA VAL A 23 -8.54 -0.54 3.17
C VAL A 23 -9.47 -1.06 4.27
N ARG A 24 -10.41 -0.26 4.76
CA ARG A 24 -11.40 -0.68 5.76
C ARG A 24 -12.32 -1.80 5.24
N GLY A 25 -12.73 -1.70 3.98
CA GLY A 25 -13.57 -2.71 3.30
C GLY A 25 -12.82 -3.94 2.82
N ARG A 26 -11.50 -4.01 3.03
CA ARG A 26 -10.63 -5.11 2.54
C ARG A 26 -10.72 -5.33 1.02
N CYS A 27 -11.00 -4.29 0.24
CA CYS A 27 -11.09 -4.35 -1.22
C CYS A 27 -9.69 -4.43 -1.83
N VAL A 28 -9.05 -5.60 -1.75
CA VAL A 28 -7.66 -5.85 -2.18
C VAL A 28 -7.45 -5.50 -3.66
N GLU A 29 -8.47 -5.69 -4.50
CA GLU A 29 -8.49 -5.31 -5.91
C GLU A 29 -8.25 -3.82 -6.15
N HIS A 30 -8.49 -2.98 -5.14
CA HIS A 30 -8.29 -1.53 -5.20
C HIS A 30 -7.04 -1.05 -4.45
N PHE A 31 -6.28 -1.95 -3.79
CA PHE A 31 -5.02 -1.59 -3.13
C PHE A 31 -3.98 -0.93 -4.06
N PRO A 32 -3.86 -1.30 -5.35
CA PRO A 32 -3.00 -0.57 -6.29
C PRO A 32 -3.32 0.93 -6.40
N ARG A 33 -4.60 1.33 -6.29
CA ARG A 33 -4.99 2.75 -6.29
C ARG A 33 -4.54 3.47 -5.02
N VAL A 34 -4.62 2.80 -3.88
CA VAL A 34 -4.09 3.33 -2.60
C VAL A 34 -2.58 3.52 -2.69
N LEU A 35 -1.85 2.58 -3.30
CA LEU A 35 -0.41 2.70 -3.54
C LEU A 35 -0.06 3.90 -4.43
N GLU A 36 -0.84 4.15 -5.50
CA GLU A 36 -0.66 5.33 -6.37
C GLU A 36 -0.83 6.64 -5.59
N PHE A 37 -1.85 6.72 -4.73
CA PHE A 37 -2.10 7.86 -3.87
C PHE A 37 -0.95 8.08 -2.87
N LEU A 38 -0.53 7.05 -2.14
CA LEU A 38 0.56 7.13 -1.18
C LEU A 38 1.89 7.52 -1.84
N ARG A 39 2.18 6.99 -3.03
CA ARG A 39 3.37 7.36 -3.82
C ARG A 39 3.34 8.84 -4.21
N SER A 40 2.19 9.34 -4.62
CA SER A 40 2.01 10.77 -4.97
C SER A 40 2.21 11.66 -3.75
N LEU A 41 1.66 11.29 -2.60
CA LEU A 41 1.91 11.98 -1.32
C LEU A 41 3.40 11.97 -0.95
N ARG A 42 4.10 10.84 -1.11
CA ARG A 42 5.54 10.74 -0.79
C ARG A 42 6.38 11.62 -1.70
N ALA A 43 6.04 11.72 -2.99
CA ALA A 43 6.76 12.55 -3.95
C ALA A 43 6.66 14.04 -3.63
N VAL A 44 5.48 14.51 -3.21
CA VAL A 44 5.23 15.93 -2.92
C VAL A 44 5.57 16.31 -1.48
N ALA A 45 5.36 15.39 -0.53
CA ALA A 45 5.54 15.62 0.90
C ALA A 45 6.26 14.44 1.58
N PRO A 46 7.56 14.20 1.27
CA PRO A 46 8.33 13.10 1.88
C PRO A 46 8.50 13.24 3.40
N GLY A 47 8.21 14.43 3.96
CA GLY A 47 8.19 14.68 5.38
C GLY A 47 6.88 14.36 6.10
N LEU A 48 5.80 14.03 5.38
CA LEU A 48 4.46 13.87 5.95
C LEU A 48 4.40 12.76 7.00
N VAL A 49 5.08 11.65 6.75
CA VAL A 49 5.31 10.57 7.71
C VAL A 49 6.77 10.11 7.65
N ARG A 50 7.21 9.39 8.69
CA ARG A 50 8.54 8.74 8.68
C ARG A 50 8.63 7.72 7.54
N TYR A 51 9.82 7.59 6.95
CA TYR A 51 10.09 6.65 5.85
C TYR A 51 9.60 5.23 6.18
N ARG A 52 9.98 4.70 7.34
CA ARG A 52 9.57 3.36 7.79
C ARG A 52 8.05 3.20 7.89
N HIS A 53 7.31 4.24 8.25
CA HIS A 53 5.85 4.20 8.30
C HIS A 53 5.28 4.01 6.90
N HIS A 54 5.72 4.85 5.96
CA HIS A 54 5.30 4.78 4.57
C HIS A 54 5.62 3.42 3.95
N GLU A 55 6.85 2.95 4.09
CA GLU A 55 7.26 1.67 3.50
C GLU A 55 6.53 0.49 4.11
N ARG A 56 6.30 0.45 5.43
CA ARG A 56 5.51 -0.63 6.05
C ARG A 56 4.11 -0.72 5.49
N LEU A 57 3.44 0.41 5.29
CA LEU A 57 2.10 0.45 4.70
C LEU A 57 2.14 0.02 3.22
N CYS A 58 3.05 0.58 2.43
CA CYS A 58 3.17 0.25 1.01
C CYS A 58 3.54 -1.23 0.79
N MET A 59 4.49 -1.77 1.54
CA MET A 59 4.83 -3.19 1.48
C MET A 59 3.67 -4.08 1.90
N GLY A 60 2.93 -3.70 2.95
CA GLY A 60 1.78 -4.47 3.39
C GLY A 60 0.69 -4.57 2.31
N LEU A 61 0.36 -3.43 1.67
CA LEU A 61 -0.57 -3.38 0.54
C LEU A 61 -0.09 -4.26 -0.62
N LYS A 62 1.18 -4.14 -1.01
CA LYS A 62 1.80 -4.94 -2.08
C LYS A 62 1.78 -6.44 -1.78
N ALA A 63 2.18 -6.81 -0.56
CA ALA A 63 2.22 -8.21 -0.13
C ALA A 63 0.81 -8.81 -0.15
N LYS A 64 -0.20 -8.09 0.36
CA LYS A 64 -1.58 -8.58 0.33
C LYS A 64 -2.11 -8.76 -1.08
N VAL A 65 -1.78 -7.87 -2.03
CA VAL A 65 -2.14 -8.07 -3.45
C VAL A 65 -1.57 -9.37 -3.99
N VAL A 66 -0.30 -9.69 -3.70
CA VAL A 66 0.33 -10.94 -4.15
C VAL A 66 -0.30 -12.15 -3.45
N VAL A 67 -0.50 -12.09 -2.13
CA VAL A 67 -1.13 -13.18 -1.35
C VAL A 67 -2.54 -13.45 -1.83
N GLU A 68 -3.33 -12.42 -2.12
CA GLU A 68 -4.70 -12.58 -2.62
C GLU A 68 -4.73 -13.34 -3.97
N LEU A 69 -3.77 -13.07 -4.87
CA LEU A 69 -3.64 -13.84 -6.11
C LEU A 69 -3.32 -15.32 -5.85
N ILE A 70 -2.47 -15.60 -4.86
CA ILE A 70 -2.12 -16.97 -4.46
C ILE A 70 -3.37 -17.69 -3.92
N LEU A 71 -4.08 -17.08 -2.97
CA LEU A 71 -5.24 -17.68 -2.31
C LEU A 71 -6.44 -17.86 -3.26
N GLN A 72 -6.56 -17.00 -4.27
CA GLN A 72 -7.53 -17.16 -5.36
C GLN A 72 -7.15 -18.27 -6.37
N GLY A 73 -6.03 -18.96 -6.17
CA GLY A 73 -5.58 -20.04 -7.06
C GLY A 73 -5.16 -19.54 -8.44
N ARG A 74 -4.68 -18.29 -8.55
CA ARG A 74 -4.22 -17.74 -9.83
C ARG A 74 -2.96 -18.49 -10.29
N PRO A 75 -2.74 -18.64 -11.61
CA PRO A 75 -1.55 -19.32 -12.11
C PRO A 75 -0.26 -18.67 -11.59
N TRP A 76 0.73 -19.48 -11.19
CA TRP A 76 2.00 -19.00 -10.63
C TRP A 76 2.72 -18.00 -11.54
N ALA A 77 2.62 -18.13 -12.87
CA ALA A 77 3.16 -17.14 -13.81
C ALA A 77 2.58 -15.73 -13.58
N GLN A 78 1.29 -15.61 -13.23
CA GLN A 78 0.64 -14.33 -12.93
C GLN A 78 1.05 -13.82 -11.53
N VAL A 79 1.12 -14.71 -10.55
CA VAL A 79 1.59 -14.39 -9.19
C VAL A 79 3.02 -13.86 -9.22
N LEU A 80 3.94 -14.58 -9.87
CA LEU A 80 5.35 -14.19 -9.99
C LEU A 80 5.52 -12.90 -10.80
N LYS A 81 4.67 -12.64 -11.80
CA LYS A 81 4.66 -11.35 -12.51
C LYS A 81 4.27 -10.21 -11.56
N ALA A 82 3.24 -10.39 -10.74
CA ALA A 82 2.83 -9.38 -9.76
C ALA A 82 3.89 -9.19 -8.65
N LEU A 83 4.50 -10.29 -8.19
CA LEU A 83 5.60 -10.27 -7.22
C LEU A 83 6.76 -9.41 -7.73
N ASN A 84 7.27 -9.69 -8.94
CA ASN A 84 8.37 -8.94 -9.55
C ASN A 84 8.03 -7.48 -9.81
N HIS A 85 6.77 -7.18 -10.14
CA HIS A 85 6.32 -5.80 -10.32
C HIS A 85 6.34 -5.01 -9.01
N HIS A 86 5.91 -5.61 -7.90
CA HIS A 86 5.82 -4.94 -6.60
C HIS A 86 7.11 -4.96 -5.79
N PHE A 87 7.93 -6.00 -5.98
CA PHE A 87 9.19 -6.32 -5.30
C PHE A 87 10.28 -6.68 -6.33
N PRO A 88 10.81 -5.69 -7.07
CA PRO A 88 11.85 -5.94 -8.05
C PRO A 88 13.19 -6.32 -7.39
N GLU A 89 13.84 -7.39 -7.87
CA GLU A 89 15.14 -7.89 -7.38
C GLU A 89 16.25 -6.81 -7.39
N SER A 90 16.14 -5.82 -8.28
CA SER A 90 17.09 -4.71 -8.43
C SER A 90 16.35 -3.38 -8.59
N GLY A 91 15.60 -3.00 -7.56
CA GLY A 91 15.03 -1.65 -7.46
C GLY A 91 16.10 -0.59 -7.22
N PRO A 92 15.89 0.68 -7.67
CA PRO A 92 16.77 1.77 -7.28
C PRO A 92 16.82 1.85 -5.76
N ILE A 93 18.03 1.95 -5.17
CA ILE A 93 18.19 2.21 -3.75
C ILE A 93 17.52 3.56 -3.48
N VAL A 94 16.30 3.53 -2.96
CA VAL A 94 15.55 4.74 -2.60
C VAL A 94 16.32 5.39 -1.45
N ARG A 95 17.19 6.34 -1.79
CA ARG A 95 17.83 7.22 -0.82
C ARG A 95 16.82 8.27 -0.41
N ASP A 96 15.89 7.87 0.43
CA ASP A 96 15.05 8.83 1.11
C ASP A 96 15.94 9.59 2.11
N PRO A 97 16.03 10.93 2.02
CA PRO A 97 16.91 11.71 2.89
C PRO A 97 16.53 11.60 4.38
N LYS A 98 15.33 11.10 4.69
CA LYS A 98 14.85 10.85 6.06
C LYS A 98 14.91 9.37 6.47
N ALA A 99 15.47 8.48 5.65
CA ALA A 99 15.64 7.07 5.99
C ALA A 99 16.93 6.84 6.77
N THR A 100 16.83 6.16 7.91
CA THR A 100 18.02 5.68 8.62
C THR A 100 18.57 4.43 7.92
N LYS A 101 19.88 4.18 8.05
CA LYS A 101 20.49 2.92 7.53
C LYS A 101 19.82 1.67 8.12
N GLN A 102 19.38 1.73 9.38
CA GLN A 102 18.69 0.62 10.02
C GLN A 102 17.30 0.38 9.42
N ASP A 103 16.54 1.46 9.15
CA ASP A 103 15.23 1.33 8.52
C ASP A 103 15.35 0.73 7.12
N LEU A 104 16.30 1.22 6.31
CA LEU A 104 16.57 0.68 4.98
C LEU A 104 16.88 -0.82 5.02
N ARG A 105 17.76 -1.26 5.94
CA ARG A 105 18.07 -2.68 6.10
C ARG A 105 16.85 -3.53 6.44
N LYS A 106 16.06 -3.10 7.43
CA LYS A 106 14.84 -3.84 7.84
C LYS A 106 13.80 -3.94 6.74
N ILE A 107 13.66 -2.88 5.94
CA ILE A 107 12.74 -2.86 4.80
C ILE A 107 13.22 -3.84 3.72
N LEU A 108 14.50 -3.80 3.35
CA LEU A 108 15.07 -4.71 2.35
C LEU A 108 15.02 -6.18 2.80
N GLU A 109 15.32 -6.46 4.07
CA GLU A 109 15.25 -7.81 4.65
C GLU A 109 13.82 -8.37 4.61
N ALA A 110 12.81 -7.55 4.95
CA ALA A 110 11.41 -7.96 4.86
C ALA A 110 10.96 -8.19 3.42
N GLN A 111 11.40 -7.36 2.47
CA GLN A 111 11.10 -7.55 1.05
C GLN A 111 11.70 -8.84 0.51
N GLU A 112 12.97 -9.10 0.80
CA GLU A 112 13.67 -10.31 0.37
C GLU A 112 13.02 -11.56 0.98
N THR A 113 12.71 -11.52 2.29
CA THR A 113 12.06 -12.64 2.97
C THR A 113 10.72 -13.00 2.33
N PHE A 114 9.86 -11.99 2.08
CA PHE A 114 8.58 -12.21 1.42
C PHE A 114 8.75 -12.72 -0.02
N TYR A 115 9.70 -12.15 -0.77
CA TYR A 115 9.98 -12.56 -2.13
C TYR A 115 10.40 -14.04 -2.22
N GLN A 116 11.31 -14.46 -1.34
CA GLN A 116 11.77 -15.85 -1.26
C GLN A 116 10.65 -16.79 -0.81
N GLN A 117 9.83 -16.39 0.17
CA GLN A 117 8.66 -17.16 0.61
C GLN A 117 7.72 -17.46 -0.58
N VAL A 118 7.37 -16.44 -1.36
CA VAL A 118 6.48 -16.62 -2.54
C VAL A 118 7.14 -17.47 -3.63
N LYS A 119 8.44 -17.30 -3.89
CA LYS A 119 9.16 -18.18 -4.83
C LYS A 119 9.12 -19.64 -4.39
N GLN A 120 9.39 -19.93 -3.12
CA GLN A 120 9.37 -21.29 -2.57
C GLN A 120 7.97 -21.92 -2.67
N LEU A 121 6.91 -21.15 -2.45
CA LEU A 121 5.53 -21.65 -2.66
C LEU A 121 5.27 -22.02 -4.12
N SER A 122 5.83 -21.26 -5.07
CA SER A 122 5.64 -21.48 -6.51
C SER A 122 6.31 -22.74 -7.06
N GLU A 123 7.27 -23.29 -6.33
CA GLU A 123 7.98 -24.53 -6.67
C GLU A 123 7.18 -25.79 -6.31
N ALA A 124 5.93 -25.63 -5.86
CA ALA A 124 5.01 -26.71 -5.48
C ALA A 124 5.62 -27.68 -4.45
N PRO A 125 6.00 -27.18 -3.26
CA PRO A 125 6.58 -28.03 -2.22
C PRO A 125 5.57 -29.07 -1.72
N VAL A 126 6.06 -30.19 -1.18
CA VAL A 126 5.22 -31.31 -0.70
C VAL A 126 4.18 -30.89 0.36
N ASP A 127 4.49 -29.85 1.12
CA ASP A 127 3.68 -29.27 2.20
C ASP A 127 2.93 -27.99 1.77
N LEU A 128 2.75 -27.77 0.46
CA LEU A 128 2.14 -26.55 -0.08
C LEU A 128 0.81 -26.19 0.60
N ALA A 129 -0.09 -27.16 0.81
CA ALA A 129 -1.40 -26.90 1.41
C ALA A 129 -1.28 -26.29 2.82
N SER A 130 -0.42 -26.84 3.67
CA SER A 130 -0.15 -26.33 5.01
C SER A 130 0.46 -24.92 4.96
N LYS A 131 1.43 -24.71 4.06
CA LYS A 131 2.06 -23.39 3.88
C LYS A 131 1.10 -22.32 3.37
N LEU A 132 0.13 -22.69 2.53
CA LEU A 132 -0.92 -21.76 2.08
C LEU A 132 -1.86 -21.37 3.23
N GLN A 133 -2.19 -22.31 4.12
CA GLN A 133 -2.97 -22.01 5.33
C GLN A 133 -2.19 -21.07 6.27
N GLU A 134 -0.89 -21.31 6.48
CA GLU A 134 -0.03 -20.43 7.27
C GLU A 134 0.05 -19.02 6.65
N LEU A 135 0.20 -18.92 5.32
CA LEU A 135 0.22 -17.65 4.60
C LEU A 135 -1.11 -16.89 4.76
N GLU A 136 -2.25 -17.57 4.68
CA GLU A 136 -3.56 -16.98 4.89
C GLU A 136 -3.70 -16.39 6.30
N GLN A 137 -3.22 -17.11 7.32
CA GLN A 137 -3.23 -16.63 8.69
C GLN A 137 -2.27 -15.45 8.91
N GLU A 138 -1.06 -15.53 8.37
CA GLU A 138 -0.03 -14.48 8.47
C GLU A 138 -0.52 -13.16 7.87
N TYR A 139 -1.22 -13.22 6.72
CA TYR A 139 -1.77 -12.08 6.00
C TYR A 139 -3.29 -11.91 6.18
N GLY A 140 -3.82 -12.45 7.29
CA GLY A 140 -5.23 -12.41 7.68
C GLY A 140 -5.64 -11.12 8.40
N GLU A 141 -6.73 -11.18 9.16
CA GLU A 141 -7.30 -10.01 9.84
C GLU A 141 -6.35 -9.24 10.77
N PRO A 142 -5.49 -9.88 11.60
CA PRO A 142 -4.55 -9.14 12.43
C PRO A 142 -3.59 -8.25 11.63
N PHE A 143 -3.11 -8.76 10.49
CA PHE A 143 -2.26 -8.03 9.56
C PHE A 143 -3.02 -6.89 8.89
N LEU A 144 -4.24 -7.15 8.42
CA LEU A 144 -5.09 -6.13 7.77
C LEU A 144 -5.50 -5.01 8.73
N ALA A 145 -5.82 -5.34 9.99
CA ALA A 145 -6.10 -4.35 11.03
C ALA A 145 -4.88 -3.48 11.35
N ALA A 146 -3.67 -4.07 11.40
CA ALA A 146 -2.44 -3.30 11.57
C ALA A 146 -2.17 -2.37 10.38
N MET A 147 -2.46 -2.82 9.15
CA MET A 147 -2.38 -1.98 7.96
C MET A 147 -3.41 -0.84 7.95
N GLU A 148 -4.66 -1.12 8.33
CA GLU A 148 -5.70 -0.11 8.49
C GLU A 148 -5.25 0.97 9.47
N LYS A 149 -4.69 0.58 10.62
CA LYS A 149 -4.13 1.52 11.59
C LYS A 149 -2.99 2.36 11.02
N LEU A 150 -2.07 1.76 10.26
CA LEU A 150 -1.00 2.51 9.59
C LEU A 150 -1.55 3.53 8.59
N LEU A 151 -2.58 3.19 7.82
CA LEU A 151 -3.23 4.13 6.92
C LEU A 151 -3.93 5.25 7.72
N PHE A 152 -4.67 4.91 8.77
CA PHE A 152 -5.35 5.89 9.62
C PHE A 152 -4.38 6.95 10.16
N GLU A 153 -3.25 6.51 10.72
CA GLU A 153 -2.21 7.39 11.23
C GLU A 153 -1.59 8.26 10.13
N TYR A 154 -1.44 7.71 8.92
CA TYR A 154 -0.97 8.46 7.75
C TYR A 154 -1.96 9.57 7.38
N LEU A 155 -3.26 9.25 7.27
CA LEU A 155 -4.30 10.21 6.91
C LEU A 155 -4.49 11.27 7.99
N CYS A 156 -4.29 10.94 9.27
CA CYS A 156 -4.26 11.92 10.35
C CYS A 156 -3.13 12.96 10.16
N GLN A 157 -1.95 12.55 9.67
CA GLN A 157 -0.87 13.51 9.37
C GLN A 157 -1.20 14.35 8.14
N LEU A 158 -1.84 13.75 7.13
CA LEU A 158 -2.32 14.49 5.96
C LEU A 158 -3.29 15.60 6.37
N GLU A 159 -4.34 15.27 7.14
CA GLU A 159 -5.34 16.26 7.52
C GLU A 159 -4.76 17.41 8.36
N LYS A 160 -3.79 17.13 9.24
CA LYS A 160 -3.06 18.16 10.00
C LYS A 160 -2.27 19.12 9.10
N ALA A 161 -1.82 18.66 7.94
CA ALA A 161 -1.06 19.46 6.99
C ALA A 161 -1.95 20.27 6.03
N LEU A 162 -3.25 19.96 5.95
CA LEU A 162 -4.19 20.66 5.07
C LEU A 162 -4.82 21.87 5.77
N PRO A 163 -5.18 22.94 5.01
CA PRO A 163 -5.97 24.05 5.53
C PRO A 163 -7.30 23.56 6.10
N THR A 164 -7.83 24.24 7.13
CA THR A 164 -9.12 23.90 7.75
C THR A 164 -10.19 23.65 6.69
N PRO A 165 -10.90 22.51 6.75
CA PRO A 165 -11.92 22.20 5.77
C PRO A 165 -13.03 23.27 5.82
N GLN A 166 -13.20 24.00 4.72
CA GLN A 166 -14.40 24.81 4.52
C GLN A 166 -15.55 23.84 4.24
N ALA A 167 -16.51 23.75 5.16
CA ALA A 167 -17.63 22.80 5.13
C ALA A 167 -18.57 22.95 3.91
N GLN A 168 -18.32 23.90 3.01
CA GLN A 168 -19.16 24.21 1.85
C GLN A 168 -18.81 23.42 0.58
N GLN A 169 -17.83 22.52 0.60
CA GLN A 169 -17.41 21.76 -0.60
C GLN A 169 -18.02 20.35 -0.76
N VAL A 170 -18.97 19.94 0.08
CA VAL A 170 -19.65 18.63 -0.05
C VAL A 170 -21.04 18.75 -0.70
N SER A 171 -21.41 19.92 -1.23
CA SER A 171 -22.77 20.20 -1.70
C SER A 171 -22.91 20.67 -3.16
N LEU A 172 -22.15 20.11 -4.10
CA LEU A 172 -22.48 20.19 -5.53
C LEU A 172 -22.24 18.86 -6.24
N GLY A 173 -23.31 18.10 -6.42
CA GLY A 173 -23.31 16.80 -7.11
C GLY A 173 -24.64 16.04 -6.99
N VAL A 174 -25.53 16.50 -6.11
CA VAL A 174 -26.93 16.06 -6.07
C VAL A 174 -27.80 17.28 -6.37
N LEU A 175 -28.76 17.13 -7.27
CA LEU A 175 -29.64 18.16 -7.87
C LEU A 175 -29.13 18.77 -9.18
N CYS A 176 -29.18 17.96 -10.24
CA CYS A 176 -29.73 18.35 -11.55
C CYS A 176 -30.15 17.06 -12.29
N TYR A 177 -31.34 16.55 -11.95
CA TYR A 177 -32.23 15.79 -12.83
C TYR A 177 -33.59 16.47 -12.74
#